data_AF-T0Z0A8-F1
#
_entry.id   AF-T0Z0A8-F1
#
_cell.length_a   1.000
_cell.length_b   1.000
_cell.length_c   1.000
_cell.angle_alpha   90.00
_cell.angle_beta   90.00
_cell.angle_gamma   90.00
#
_symmetry.space_group_name_H-M   'P 1'
#
loop_
_entity.id
_entity.type
_entity.pdbx_description
1 polymer ?
#
loop_
_entity_poly.entity_id
_entity_poly.type
_entity_poly.pdbx_seq_one_letter_code
_entity_poly.pdbx_strand_id
1 'polypeptide(L)'
;FLIALVVSTVSVLVSIPIPIRPVERGRQPSARSREVIRRFTWTGVLNGFSQGLLTPFLIPFFVVVFALPRSEMAVYSTISSLIGTFALLAAPALERRWGFVRAIVGTRLVAAALAALMPFSPLAAALGIYFALPGLRVAALPAQTSALMGRLPHADRSEGAGTNQAARVGAASGATAAAGYG
;
A
#
# COMPACT_ATOMS: atom_id res chain seq x y z
N PHE A 1 17.82 10.61 -11.61
CA PHE A 1 17.03 10.30 -12.82
C PHE A 1 17.67 9.17 -13.64
N LEU A 2 18.91 9.31 -14.11
CA LEU A 2 19.65 8.27 -14.87
C LEU A 2 19.69 6.88 -14.19
N ILE A 3 19.96 6.82 -12.88
CA ILE A 3 20.00 5.54 -12.15
C ILE A 3 18.63 4.84 -12.16
N ALA A 4 17.54 5.58 -11.95
CA ALA A 4 16.19 5.03 -11.96
C ALA A 4 15.77 4.53 -13.36
N LEU A 5 16.23 5.22 -14.41
CA LEU A 5 16.03 4.82 -15.80
C LEU A 5 16.76 3.50 -16.09
N VAL A 6 18.04 3.42 -15.75
CA VAL A 6 18.86 2.21 -15.95
C VAL A 6 18.27 1.01 -15.19
N VAL A 7 17.90 1.20 -13.92
CA VAL A 7 17.26 0.15 -13.11
C VAL A 7 15.93 -0.31 -13.70
N SER A 8 15.12 0.63 -14.22
CA SER A 8 13.84 0.28 -14.86
C SER A 8 14.04 -0.49 -16.16
N THR A 9 14.99 -0.05 -17.00
CA THR A 9 15.31 -0.72 -18.28
C THR A 9 15.87 -2.13 -18.04
N VAL A 10 16.76 -2.31 -17.07
CA VAL A 10 17.30 -3.62 -16.69
C VAL A 10 16.18 -4.53 -16.15
N SER A 11 15.26 -4.01 -15.34
CA SER A 11 14.12 -4.78 -14.81
C SER A 11 13.20 -5.31 -15.91
N VAL A 12 12.96 -4.51 -16.97
CA VAL A 12 12.19 -4.92 -18.14
C VAL A 12 12.93 -6.02 -18.91
N LEU A 13 14.22 -5.81 -19.18
CA LEU A 13 15.05 -6.80 -19.90
C LEU A 13 15.12 -8.15 -19.19
N VAL A 14 15.19 -8.14 -17.85
CA VAL A 14 15.19 -9.36 -17.02
C VAL A 14 13.81 -10.05 -16.98
N SER A 15 12.71 -9.32 -17.18
CA SER A 15 11.35 -9.89 -17.16
C SER A 15 10.95 -10.59 -18.46
N ILE A 16 11.53 -10.20 -19.61
CA ILE A 16 11.24 -10.78 -20.94
C ILE A 16 11.46 -12.30 -21.02
N PRO A 17 12.56 -12.88 -20.50
CA PRO A 17 12.82 -14.31 -20.61
C PRO A 17 12.00 -15.19 -19.65
N ILE A 18 11.12 -14.62 -18.80
CA ILE A 18 10.33 -15.41 -17.86
C ILE A 18 9.21 -16.11 -18.64
N PRO A 19 9.22 -17.45 -18.77
CA PRO A 19 8.17 -18.16 -19.49
C PRO A 19 6.84 -17.97 -18.77
N ILE A 20 5.94 -17.19 -19.38
CA ILE A 20 4.58 -16.97 -18.91
C ILE A 20 3.84 -18.29 -19.16
N ARG A 21 3.64 -19.09 -18.10
CA ARG A 21 2.80 -20.28 -18.21
C ARG A 21 1.42 -19.84 -18.75
N PRO A 22 0.91 -20.46 -19.83
CA PRO A 22 -0.38 -20.09 -20.38
C PRO A 22 -1.42 -20.26 -19.27
N VAL A 23 -2.05 -19.15 -18.90
CA VAL A 23 -3.20 -19.17 -18.00
C VAL A 23 -4.29 -19.93 -18.74
N GLU A 24 -4.72 -21.08 -18.20
CA GLU A 24 -5.89 -21.80 -18.72
C GLU A 24 -7.03 -20.79 -18.92
N ARG A 25 -7.72 -20.86 -20.08
CA ARG A 25 -8.82 -19.95 -20.41
C ARG A 25 -9.74 -19.78 -19.20
N GLY A 26 -9.88 -18.53 -18.75
CA GLY A 26 -10.55 -18.15 -17.51
C GLY A 26 -11.90 -18.86 -17.35
N ARG A 27 -11.95 -19.78 -16.39
CA ARG A 27 -13.21 -20.33 -15.93
C ARG A 27 -13.87 -19.25 -15.09
N GLN A 28 -15.13 -18.91 -15.38
CA GLN A 28 -15.82 -17.91 -14.59
C GLN A 28 -15.79 -18.32 -13.10
N PRO A 29 -15.36 -17.43 -12.19
CA PRO A 29 -15.28 -17.75 -10.78
C PRO A 29 -16.66 -18.17 -10.28
N SER A 30 -16.71 -19.17 -9.40
CA SER A 30 -17.98 -19.62 -8.82
C SER A 30 -18.71 -18.45 -8.13
N ALA A 31 -20.04 -18.53 -7.99
CA ALA A 31 -20.82 -17.48 -7.31
C ALA A 31 -20.27 -17.16 -5.90
N ARG A 32 -19.81 -18.20 -5.18
CA ARG A 32 -19.16 -18.07 -3.87
C ARG A 32 -17.79 -17.38 -3.96
N SER A 33 -16.99 -17.70 -5.00
CA SER A 33 -15.71 -17.04 -5.28
C SER A 33 -15.91 -15.55 -5.61
N ARG A 34 -16.92 -15.20 -6.43
CA ARG A 34 -17.25 -13.81 -6.79
C ARG A 34 -17.64 -12.98 -5.58
N GLU A 35 -18.39 -13.53 -4.64
CA GLU A 35 -18.77 -12.80 -3.43
C GLU A 35 -17.55 -12.50 -2.54
N VAL A 36 -16.65 -13.48 -2.37
CA VAL A 36 -15.39 -13.28 -1.64
C VAL A 36 -14.54 -12.23 -2.34
N ILE A 37 -14.33 -12.35 -3.66
CA ILE A 37 -13.58 -11.37 -4.45
C ILE A 37 -14.18 -9.98 -4.28
N ARG A 38 -15.51 -9.83 -4.40
CA ARG A 38 -16.18 -8.52 -4.26
C ARG A 38 -15.93 -7.86 -2.90
N ARG A 39 -15.99 -8.62 -1.79
CA ARG A 39 -15.75 -8.08 -0.44
C ARG A 39 -14.30 -7.61 -0.26
N PHE A 40 -13.33 -8.41 -0.75
CA PHE A 40 -11.92 -8.04 -0.72
C PHE A 40 -11.62 -6.85 -1.66
N THR A 41 -12.19 -6.84 -2.86
CA THR A 41 -12.09 -5.73 -3.82
C THR A 41 -12.59 -4.42 -3.23
N TRP A 42 -13.75 -4.40 -2.56
CA TRP A 42 -14.23 -3.17 -1.90
C TRP A 42 -13.30 -2.70 -0.79
N THR A 43 -12.72 -3.63 -0.03
CA THR A 43 -11.73 -3.30 1.00
C THR A 43 -10.45 -2.75 0.36
N GLY A 44 -10.04 -3.32 -0.78
CA GLY A 44 -8.93 -2.87 -1.61
C GLY A 44 -9.16 -1.47 -2.17
N VAL A 45 -10.35 -1.19 -2.69
CA VAL A 45 -10.76 0.13 -3.21
C VAL A 45 -10.71 1.18 -2.11
N LEU A 46 -11.33 0.94 -0.94
CA LEU A 46 -11.30 1.89 0.18
C LEU A 46 -9.88 2.18 0.66
N ASN A 47 -9.05 1.15 0.73
CA ASN A 47 -7.66 1.30 1.11
C ASN A 47 -6.85 2.06 0.05
N GLY A 48 -7.03 1.72 -1.23
CA GLY A 48 -6.38 2.41 -2.35
C GLY A 48 -6.77 3.88 -2.42
N PHE A 49 -8.07 4.16 -2.27
CA PHE A 49 -8.63 5.51 -2.24
C PHE A 49 -8.05 6.34 -1.09
N SER A 50 -8.08 5.82 0.14
CA SER A 50 -7.51 6.49 1.32
C SER A 50 -6.01 6.77 1.13
N GLN A 51 -5.30 5.83 0.52
CA GLN A 51 -3.86 5.97 0.29
C GLN A 51 -3.55 6.99 -0.82
N GLY A 52 -4.36 7.05 -1.88
CA GLY A 52 -4.25 8.02 -2.96
C GLY A 52 -4.62 9.45 -2.56
N LEU A 53 -5.54 9.61 -1.59
CA LEU A 53 -5.90 10.92 -1.06
C LEU A 53 -4.86 11.46 -0.07
N LEU A 54 -4.22 10.60 0.72
CA LEU A 54 -3.36 11.06 1.82
C LEU A 54 -1.88 11.17 1.43
N THR A 55 -1.36 10.19 0.68
CA THR A 55 0.07 10.08 0.39
C THR A 55 0.65 11.26 -0.41
N PRO A 56 0.02 11.76 -1.48
CA PRO A 56 0.60 12.85 -2.27
C PRO A 56 0.57 14.21 -1.54
N PHE A 57 -0.26 14.37 -0.50
CA PHE A 57 -0.39 15.63 0.24
C PHE A 57 0.51 15.72 1.46
N LEU A 58 1.11 14.61 1.91
CA LEU A 58 1.98 14.63 3.09
C LEU A 58 3.14 15.61 2.93
N ILE A 59 3.88 15.55 1.82
CA ILE A 59 5.01 16.48 1.61
C ILE A 59 4.54 17.93 1.46
N PRO A 60 3.57 18.25 0.57
CA PRO A 60 3.02 19.61 0.46
C PRO A 60 2.48 20.17 1.78
N PHE A 61 1.82 19.34 2.60
CA PHE A 61 1.32 19.74 3.91
C PHE A 61 2.43 20.29 4.81
N PHE A 62 3.58 19.60 4.92
CA PHE A 62 4.71 20.07 5.71
C PHE A 62 5.34 21.35 5.15
N VAL A 63 5.39 21.47 3.82
CA VAL A 63 5.92 22.68 3.16
C VAL A 63 5.01 23.89 3.39
N VAL A 64 3.69 23.72 3.35
CA VAL A 64 2.72 24.83 3.47
C VAL A 64 2.43 25.18 4.92
N VAL A 65 2.16 24.19 5.78
CA VAL A 65 1.72 24.41 7.16
C VAL A 65 2.88 24.70 8.10
N PHE A 66 4.01 24.02 7.91
CA PHE A 66 5.20 24.19 8.75
C PHE A 66 6.32 25.00 8.08
N ALA A 67 6.07 25.54 6.88
CA ALA A 67 7.05 26.31 6.10
C ALA A 67 8.38 25.56 5.87
N LEU A 68 8.36 24.21 5.86
CA LEU A 68 9.57 23.42 5.71
C LEU A 68 10.13 23.50 4.27
N PRO A 69 11.46 23.62 4.11
CA PRO A 69 12.08 23.56 2.79
C PRO A 69 11.79 22.23 2.08
N ARG A 70 11.52 22.27 0.78
CA ARG A 70 11.32 21.07 -0.05
C ARG A 70 12.54 20.14 -0.03
N SER A 71 13.74 20.70 0.09
CA SER A 71 15.00 19.95 0.20
C SER A 71 15.05 19.10 1.48
N GLU A 72 14.59 19.64 2.62
CA GLU A 72 14.53 18.91 3.88
C GLU A 72 13.49 17.79 3.83
N MET A 73 12.33 18.07 3.24
CA MET A 73 11.29 17.04 3.07
C MET A 73 11.74 15.87 2.19
N ALA A 74 12.63 16.08 1.22
CA ALA A 74 13.22 14.99 0.45
C ALA A 74 14.12 14.09 1.32
N VAL A 75 14.91 14.69 2.23
CA VAL A 75 15.72 13.95 3.21
C VAL A 75 14.82 13.19 4.18
N TYR A 76 13.80 13.84 4.73
CA TYR A 76 12.84 13.21 5.65
C TYR A 76 12.05 12.07 4.98
N SER A 77 11.65 12.23 3.72
CA SER A 77 11.01 11.16 2.96
C SER A 77 11.92 9.95 2.78
N THR A 78 13.22 10.20 2.58
CA THR A 78 14.23 9.13 2.47
C THR A 78 14.37 8.38 3.79
N ILE A 79 14.50 9.10 4.90
CA ILE A 79 14.58 8.52 6.26
C ILE A 79 13.30 7.73 6.57
N SER A 80 12.13 8.30 6.29
CA SER A 80 10.83 7.65 6.49
C SER A 80 10.73 6.33 5.69
N SER A 81 11.21 6.33 4.46
CA SER A 81 11.24 5.14 3.60
C SER A 81 12.20 4.07 4.13
N LEU A 82 13.36 4.48 4.66
CA LEU A 82 14.29 3.56 5.32
C LEU A 82 13.66 2.93 6.55
N ILE A 83 13.04 3.73 7.42
CA ILE A 83 12.31 3.24 8.61
C ILE A 83 11.23 2.23 8.20
N GLY A 84 10.42 2.55 7.18
CA GLY A 84 9.44 1.62 6.64
C GLY A 84 10.05 0.31 6.14
N THR A 85 11.21 0.39 5.50
CA THR A 85 11.95 -0.78 5.01
C THR A 85 12.45 -1.66 6.15
N PHE A 86 13.02 -1.08 7.20
CA PHE A 86 13.43 -1.85 8.38
C PHE A 86 12.23 -2.41 9.16
N ALA A 87 11.11 -1.68 9.19
CA ALA A 87 9.88 -2.16 9.80
C ALA A 87 9.30 -3.40 9.08
N LEU A 88 9.52 -3.56 7.77
CA LEU A 88 9.20 -4.80 7.04
C LEU A 88 9.93 -6.01 7.62
N LEU A 89 11.19 -5.84 8.03
CA LEU A 89 11.96 -6.92 8.63
C LEU A 89 11.42 -7.29 10.02
N ALA A 90 10.80 -6.36 10.72
CA ALA A 90 10.15 -6.59 12.02
C ALA A 90 8.72 -7.16 11.90
N ALA A 91 8.10 -7.09 10.72
CA ALA A 91 6.72 -7.54 10.52
C ALA A 91 6.48 -9.03 10.86
N PRO A 92 7.37 -9.99 10.50
CA PRO A 92 7.18 -11.40 10.86
C PRO A 92 7.20 -11.64 12.37
N ALA A 93 8.00 -10.87 13.11
CA ALA A 93 8.08 -10.97 14.57
C ALA A 93 6.79 -10.46 15.23
N LEU A 94 6.22 -9.38 14.70
CA LEU A 94 4.94 -8.83 15.16
C LEU A 94 3.78 -9.80 14.87
N GLU A 95 3.77 -10.41 13.68
CA GLU A 95 2.77 -11.40 13.28
C GLU A 95 2.78 -12.63 14.19
N ARG A 96 3.97 -13.17 14.49
CA ARG A 96 4.14 -14.33 15.38
C ARG A 96 3.62 -14.08 16.80
N ARG A 97 3.70 -12.85 17.31
CA ARG A 97 3.27 -12.52 18.68
C ARG A 97 1.77 -12.25 18.81
N TRP A 98 1.18 -11.50 17.88
CA TRP A 98 -0.19 -11.00 18.04
C TRP A 98 -1.23 -11.70 17.16
N GLY A 99 -0.76 -12.54 16.24
CA GLY A 99 -1.58 -13.09 15.18
C GLY A 99 -1.82 -12.05 14.09
N PHE A 100 -1.77 -12.53 12.86
CA PHE A 100 -1.76 -11.72 11.65
C PHE A 100 -2.90 -10.69 11.58
N VAL A 101 -4.15 -11.13 11.78
CA VAL A 101 -5.33 -10.27 11.64
C VAL A 101 -5.32 -9.13 12.67
N ARG A 102 -4.97 -9.42 13.93
CA ARG A 102 -4.93 -8.41 15.00
C ARG A 102 -3.79 -7.43 14.80
N ALA A 103 -2.62 -7.91 14.37
CA ALA A 103 -1.49 -7.06 14.03
C ALA A 103 -1.86 -6.07 12.92
N ILE A 104 -2.55 -6.53 11.87
CA ILE A 104 -2.95 -5.68 10.73
C ILE A 104 -4.01 -4.66 11.13
N VAL A 105 -5.09 -5.10 11.78
CA VAL A 105 -6.17 -4.18 12.18
C VAL A 105 -5.63 -3.15 13.16
N GLY A 106 -4.81 -3.58 14.13
CA GLY A 106 -4.16 -2.68 15.10
C GLY A 106 -3.27 -1.64 14.44
N THR A 107 -2.32 -2.05 13.60
CA THR A 107 -1.40 -1.08 12.95
C THR A 107 -2.13 -0.14 12.00
N ARG A 108 -3.23 -0.59 11.37
CA ARG A 108 -4.06 0.23 10.49
C ARG A 108 -4.90 1.25 11.23
N LEU A 109 -5.52 0.85 12.34
CA LEU A 109 -6.27 1.77 13.19
C LEU A 109 -5.34 2.83 13.79
N VAL A 110 -4.17 2.42 14.28
CA VAL A 110 -3.17 3.35 14.80
C VAL A 110 -2.67 4.29 13.71
N ALA A 111 -2.34 3.78 12.51
CA ALA A 111 -1.91 4.64 11.40
C ALA A 111 -2.99 5.64 10.97
N ALA A 112 -4.26 5.22 10.93
CA ALA A 112 -5.38 6.09 10.59
C ALA A 112 -5.60 7.17 11.66
N ALA A 113 -5.57 6.79 12.94
CA ALA A 113 -5.70 7.73 14.06
C ALA A 113 -4.56 8.75 14.08
N LEU A 114 -3.31 8.30 13.92
CA LEU A 114 -2.16 9.19 13.86
C LEU A 114 -2.22 10.13 12.65
N ALA A 115 -2.62 9.64 11.47
CA ALA A 115 -2.81 10.48 10.31
C ALA A 115 -3.89 11.56 10.51
N ALA A 116 -4.99 11.22 11.19
CA ALA A 116 -6.06 12.16 11.51
C ALA A 116 -5.64 13.20 12.57
N LEU A 117 -4.76 12.82 13.51
CA LEU A 117 -4.23 13.71 14.55
C LEU A 117 -3.04 14.56 14.08
N MET A 118 -2.34 14.14 13.03
CA MET A 118 -1.18 14.83 12.45
C MET A 118 -1.42 16.32 12.17
N PRO A 119 -2.53 16.77 11.52
CA PRO A 119 -2.74 18.19 11.24
C PRO A 119 -2.90 19.06 12.49
N PHE A 120 -3.25 18.47 13.64
CA PHE A 120 -3.42 19.19 14.91
C PHE A 120 -2.17 19.11 15.80
N SER A 121 -1.13 18.42 15.35
CA SER A 121 0.07 18.12 16.14
C SER A 121 1.16 19.19 15.92
N PRO A 122 1.99 19.50 16.94
CA PRO A 122 3.16 20.35 16.75
C PRO A 122 4.17 19.68 15.79
N LEU A 123 5.06 20.46 15.17
CA LEU A 123 5.98 20.01 14.13
C LEU A 123 6.72 18.71 14.49
N ALA A 124 7.28 18.63 15.70
CA ALA A 124 8.03 17.45 16.14
C ALA A 124 7.15 16.19 16.19
N ALA A 125 5.92 16.30 16.66
CA ALA A 125 4.96 15.19 16.70
C ALA A 125 4.47 14.83 15.29
N ALA A 126 4.23 15.82 14.43
CA ALA A 126 3.85 15.59 13.04
C ALA A 126 4.95 14.86 12.26
N LEU A 127 6.22 15.25 12.42
CA LEU A 127 7.36 14.54 11.83
C LEU A 127 7.51 13.11 12.38
N GLY A 128 7.31 12.91 13.69
CA GLY A 128 7.29 11.58 14.29
C GLY A 128 6.21 10.68 13.68
N ILE A 129 5.00 11.21 13.48
CA ILE A 129 3.92 10.51 12.79
C ILE A 129 4.32 10.19 11.34
N TYR A 130 4.88 11.16 10.62
CA TYR A 130 5.34 10.99 9.23
C TYR A 130 6.36 9.86 9.09
N PHE A 131 7.30 9.72 10.03
CA PHE A 131 8.30 8.65 10.04
C PHE A 131 7.70 7.28 10.41
N ALA A 132 6.68 7.25 11.28
CA ALA A 132 6.04 6.00 11.70
C ALA A 132 5.08 5.42 10.64
N LEU A 133 4.45 6.29 9.84
CA LEU A 133 3.39 5.89 8.89
C LEU A 133 3.80 4.76 7.93
N PRO A 134 4.98 4.77 7.28
CA PRO A 134 5.38 3.67 6.40
C PRO A 134 5.50 2.34 7.14
N GLY A 135 6.11 2.34 8.33
CA GLY A 135 6.28 1.12 9.12
C GLY A 135 4.96 0.53 9.62
N LEU A 136 3.99 1.38 9.98
CA LEU A 136 2.66 0.92 10.37
C LEU A 136 1.86 0.35 9.19
N ARG A 137 2.12 0.78 7.96
CA ARG A 137 1.36 0.37 6.76
C ARG A 137 1.78 -0.98 6.18
N VAL A 138 2.92 -1.50 6.64
CA VAL A 138 3.71 -2.54 5.97
C VAL A 138 3.15 -3.98 6.07
N ALA A 139 2.20 -4.25 6.95
CA ALA A 139 1.67 -5.61 7.15
C ALA A 139 0.45 -6.01 6.28
N ALA A 140 -0.20 -5.08 5.58
CA ALA A 140 -1.54 -5.34 5.02
C ALA A 140 -1.56 -6.03 3.64
N LEU A 141 -0.47 -5.96 2.87
CA LEU A 141 -0.43 -6.43 1.48
C LEU A 141 -0.34 -7.97 1.36
N PRO A 142 0.48 -8.69 2.15
CA PRO A 142 0.53 -10.15 2.10
C PRO A 142 -0.77 -10.79 2.60
N ALA A 143 -1.54 -10.06 3.42
CA ALA A 143 -2.69 -10.58 4.14
C ALA A 143 -3.97 -10.71 3.36
N GLN A 144 -4.33 -9.64 2.67
CA GLN A 144 -5.46 -9.69 1.76
C GLN A 144 -5.20 -10.72 0.68
N THR A 145 -3.96 -10.80 0.19
CA THR A 145 -3.56 -11.77 -0.83
C THR A 145 -3.61 -13.20 -0.27
N SER A 146 -3.04 -13.49 0.90
CA SER A 146 -3.04 -14.83 1.49
C SER A 146 -4.44 -15.30 1.94
N ALA A 147 -5.26 -14.42 2.50
CA ALA A 147 -6.64 -14.73 2.89
C ALA A 147 -7.55 -14.95 1.66
N LEU A 148 -7.34 -14.18 0.59
CA LEU A 148 -8.02 -14.36 -0.69
C LEU A 148 -7.59 -15.69 -1.35
N MET A 149 -6.29 -15.97 -1.40
CA MET A 149 -5.75 -17.23 -1.94
C MET A 149 -6.17 -18.45 -1.10
N GLY A 150 -6.30 -18.32 0.22
CA GLY A 150 -6.76 -19.39 1.11
C GLY A 150 -8.25 -19.73 0.97
N ARG A 151 -9.07 -18.82 0.42
CA ARG A 151 -10.51 -19.04 0.22
C ARG A 151 -10.92 -19.29 -1.23
N LEU A 152 -10.01 -19.09 -2.18
CA LEU A 152 -10.26 -19.35 -3.60
C LEU A 152 -9.75 -20.74 -4.01
N PRO A 153 -10.54 -21.50 -4.79
CA PRO A 153 -10.04 -22.67 -5.52
C PRO A 153 -8.82 -22.27 -6.36
N HIS A 154 -7.85 -23.19 -6.53
CA HIS A 154 -6.61 -22.91 -7.26
C HIS A 154 -6.82 -22.30 -8.65
N ALA A 155 -7.92 -22.66 -9.33
CA ALA A 155 -8.31 -22.13 -10.64
C ALA A 155 -8.76 -20.65 -10.62
N ASP A 156 -9.32 -20.16 -9.51
CA ASP A 156 -9.93 -18.82 -9.43
C ASP A 156 -8.98 -17.77 -8.81
N ARG A 157 -7.78 -18.21 -8.36
CA ARG A 157 -6.80 -17.40 -7.63
C ARG A 157 -6.16 -16.30 -8.46
N SER A 158 -5.85 -16.59 -9.73
CA SER A 158 -5.26 -15.63 -10.67
C SER A 158 -6.22 -14.48 -10.98
N GLU A 159 -7.50 -14.79 -11.22
CA GLU A 159 -8.54 -13.81 -11.50
C GLU A 159 -8.85 -12.96 -10.25
N GLY A 160 -9.03 -13.59 -9.09
CA GLY A 160 -9.24 -12.87 -7.84
C GLY A 160 -8.10 -11.92 -7.46
N ALA A 161 -6.84 -12.37 -7.59
CA ALA A 161 -5.68 -11.54 -7.33
C ALA A 161 -5.56 -10.37 -8.32
N GLY A 162 -5.77 -10.64 -9.62
CA GLY A 162 -5.73 -9.63 -10.67
C GLY A 162 -6.79 -8.55 -10.49
N THR A 163 -8.06 -8.93 -10.27
CA THR A 163 -9.16 -7.99 -10.08
C THR A 163 -8.97 -7.12 -8.83
N ASN A 164 -8.54 -7.70 -7.70
CA ASN A 164 -8.33 -6.95 -6.47
C ASN A 164 -7.18 -5.93 -6.60
N GLN A 165 -6.09 -6.31 -7.28
CA GLN A 165 -4.96 -5.40 -7.54
C GLN A 165 -5.35 -4.27 -8.49
N ALA A 166 -6.03 -4.60 -9.60
CA ALA A 166 -6.49 -3.61 -10.58
C ALA A 166 -7.44 -2.59 -9.94
N ALA A 167 -8.39 -3.05 -9.12
CA ALA A 167 -9.32 -2.19 -8.42
C ALA A 167 -8.64 -1.30 -7.38
N ARG A 168 -7.68 -1.84 -6.61
CA ARG A 168 -6.92 -1.06 -5.62
C ARG A 168 -6.08 0.04 -6.27
N VAL A 169 -5.34 -0.31 -7.34
CA VAL A 169 -4.50 0.66 -8.07
C VAL A 169 -5.38 1.68 -8.79
N GLY A 170 -6.46 1.26 -9.44
CA GLY A 170 -7.41 2.16 -10.10
C GLY A 170 -8.04 3.15 -9.12
N ALA A 171 -8.47 2.69 -7.95
CA ALA A 171 -9.00 3.55 -6.90
C ALA A 171 -7.95 4.54 -6.35
N ALA A 172 -6.70 4.09 -6.17
CA ALA A 172 -5.62 4.96 -5.72
C ALA A 172 -5.30 6.06 -6.75
N SER A 173 -5.24 5.70 -8.04
CA SER A 173 -5.03 6.65 -9.13
C SER A 173 -6.18 7.65 -9.24
N GLY A 174 -7.43 7.18 -9.17
CA GLY A 174 -8.61 8.04 -9.20
C GLY A 174 -8.67 9.01 -8.01
N ALA A 175 -8.33 8.55 -6.80
CA ALA A 175 -8.26 9.40 -5.62
C ALA A 175 -7.15 10.46 -5.74
N THR A 176 -5.98 10.07 -6.24
CA THR A 176 -4.86 10.99 -6.46
C THR A 176 -5.24 12.07 -7.47
N ALA A 177 -5.93 11.71 -8.55
CA ALA A 177 -6.43 12.67 -9.53
C ALA A 177 -7.49 13.60 -8.93
N ALA A 178 -8.48 13.07 -8.22
CA ALA A 178 -9.53 13.88 -7.58
C ALA A 178 -8.96 14.86 -6.55
N ALA A 179 -7.93 14.45 -5.82
CA ALA A 179 -7.31 15.28 -4.82
C ALA A 179 -6.39 16.34 -5.40
N GLY A 180 -5.65 16.03 -6.47
CA GLY A 180 -4.67 16.94 -7.10
C GLY A 180 -5.28 18.06 -7.95
N TYR A 181 -6.56 17.97 -8.32
CA TYR A 181 -7.29 18.97 -9.11
C TYR A 181 -8.25 19.85 -8.27
N GLY A 182 -8.11 19.85 -6.94
CA GLY A 182 -8.88 20.68 -5.99
C GLY A 182 -8.11 21.88 -5.48
#